data_AF-A0A418G9P4-F1
#
_entry.id   AF-A0A418G9P4-F1
#
_cell.length_a   1.000
_cell.length_b   1.000
_cell.length_c   1.000
_cell.angle_alpha   90.00
_cell.angle_beta   90.00
_cell.angle_gamma   90.00
#
_symmetry.space_group_name_H-M   'P 1'
#
loop_
_entity.id
_entity.type
_entity.pdbx_description
1 polymer ?
#
loop_
_entity_poly.entity_id
_entity_poly.type
_entity_poly.pdbx_seq_one_letter_code
_entity_poly.pdbx_strand_id
1 'polypeptide(L)' 'FHDEQTTLGKKMAAEFGLYGGMEVTDEVFESPASIVFDQAENRMHTIKAVMVATLAK' A
#
# COMPACT_ATOMS: atom_id res chain seq x y z
N PHE A 1 0.41 -6.04 -3.90
CA PHE A 1 1.19 -6.15 -5.12
C PHE A 1 0.36 -5.67 -6.31
N HIS A 2 0.62 -4.43 -6.71
CA HIS A 2 0.00 -3.85 -7.89
C HIS A 2 0.84 -4.09 -9.16
N ASP A 3 2.11 -4.51 -9.03
CA ASP A 3 3.01 -4.79 -10.15
C ASP A 3 4.00 -5.95 -9.87
N GLU A 4 4.90 -6.20 -10.82
CA GLU A 4 5.97 -7.19 -10.74
C GLU A 4 7.32 -6.61 -10.28
N GLN A 5 7.38 -5.38 -9.77
CA GLN A 5 8.65 -4.74 -9.39
C GLN A 5 9.25 -5.28 -8.08
N THR A 6 8.51 -6.15 -7.38
CA THR A 6 8.99 -6.84 -6.18
C THR A 6 9.41 -8.28 -6.50
N THR A 7 10.41 -8.79 -5.76
CA THR A 7 10.91 -10.17 -5.93
C THR A 7 9.82 -11.22 -5.80
N LEU A 8 8.86 -11.02 -4.88
CA LEU A 8 7.73 -11.92 -4.69
C LEU A 8 6.63 -11.65 -5.73
N GLY A 9 6.34 -10.39 -6.03
CA GLY A 9 5.35 -10.00 -7.05
C GLY A 9 5.63 -10.63 -8.41
N LYS A 10 6.88 -10.55 -8.88
CA LYS A 10 7.32 -11.17 -10.13
C LYS A 10 7.14 -12.68 -10.17
N LYS A 11 7.42 -13.37 -9.05
CA LYS A 11 7.27 -14.83 -8.96
C LYS A 11 5.80 -15.23 -9.02
N MET A 12 4.95 -14.56 -8.25
CA MET A 12 3.52 -14.87 -8.21
C MET A 12 2.82 -14.54 -9.54
N ALA A 13 3.18 -13.44 -10.20
CA ALA A 13 2.68 -13.11 -11.53
C ALA A 13 2.99 -14.22 -12.54
N ALA A 14 4.20 -14.77 -12.52
CA ALA A 14 4.61 -15.85 -13.42
C ALA A 14 3.97 -17.22 -13.09
N GLU A 15 3.80 -17.53 -11.80
CA GLU A 15 3.22 -18.81 -11.36
C GLU A 15 1.71 -18.88 -11.58
N PHE A 16 1.01 -17.76 -11.37
CA PHE A 16 -0.46 -17.71 -11.39
C PHE A 16 -1.04 -16.88 -12.54
N GLY A 17 -0.20 -16.31 -13.41
CA GLY A 17 -0.62 -15.50 -14.57
C GLY A 17 -1.19 -14.13 -14.21
N LEU A 18 -0.82 -13.58 -13.05
CA LEU A 18 -1.36 -12.33 -12.50
C LEU A 18 -0.48 -11.13 -12.88
N TYR A 19 -0.45 -10.79 -14.16
CA TYR A 19 0.33 -9.65 -14.67
C TYR A 19 -0.42 -8.34 -14.55
N GLY A 20 0.29 -7.25 -14.25
CA GLY A 20 -0.29 -5.91 -14.11
C GLY A 20 -1.06 -5.68 -12.81
N GLY A 21 -0.91 -6.58 -11.83
CA GLY A 21 -1.46 -6.46 -10.48
C GLY A 21 -2.17 -7.70 -9.99
N MET A 22 -2.14 -7.92 -8.67
CA MET A 22 -2.68 -9.13 -8.04
C MET A 22 -3.97 -8.86 -7.27
N GLU A 23 -3.93 -8.06 -6.19
CA GLU A 23 -5.14 -7.66 -5.46
C GLU A 23 -5.78 -6.36 -5.99
N VAL A 24 -4.97 -5.56 -6.67
CA VAL A 24 -5.35 -4.31 -7.33
C VAL A 24 -4.47 -4.18 -8.57
N THR A 25 -5.02 -3.65 -9.66
CA THR A 25 -4.24 -3.41 -10.87
C THR A 25 -3.33 -2.20 -10.69
N ASP A 26 -2.19 -2.20 -11.39
CA ASP A 26 -1.25 -1.06 -11.41
C ASP A 26 -1.93 0.23 -11.86
N GLU A 27 -2.79 0.13 -12.88
CA GLU A 27 -3.57 1.27 -13.39
C GLU A 27 -4.41 1.93 -12.31
N VAL A 28 -5.10 1.15 -11.47
CA VAL A 28 -5.92 1.70 -10.39
C VAL A 28 -5.04 2.23 -9.26
N PHE A 29 -3.96 1.52 -8.93
CA PHE A 29 -3.05 1.90 -7.85
C PHE A 29 -2.34 3.23 -8.11
N GLU A 30 -1.95 3.50 -9.35
CA GLU A 30 -1.28 4.75 -9.78
C GLU A 30 -2.28 5.83 -10.27
N SER A 31 -3.58 5.52 -10.31
CA SER A 31 -4.60 6.48 -10.74
C SER A 31 -4.78 7.62 -9.72
N PRO A 32 -5.32 8.78 -10.14
CA PRO A 32 -5.72 9.86 -9.23
C PRO A 32 -6.80 9.48 -8.21
N ALA A 33 -7.50 8.36 -8.41
CA ALA A 33 -8.47 7.85 -7.44
C ALA A 33 -7.79 7.13 -6.27
N SER A 34 -6.50 6.77 -6.40
CA SER A 34 -5.71 6.13 -5.35
C SER A 34 -5.24 7.15 -4.33
N ILE A 35 -5.66 6.95 -3.07
CA ILE A 35 -5.29 7.80 -1.92
C ILE A 35 -4.39 7.05 -0.93
N VAL A 36 -3.77 5.96 -1.35
CA VAL A 36 -3.02 5.05 -0.47
C VAL A 36 -1.79 5.73 0.17
N PHE A 37 -1.20 6.73 -0.49
CA PHE A 37 -0.09 7.50 0.07
C PHE A 37 -0.53 8.47 1.16
N ASP A 38 -1.64 9.19 0.97
CA ASP A 38 -2.25 10.02 2.03
C ASP A 38 -2.68 9.15 3.22
N GLN A 39 -3.26 7.97 2.94
CA GLN A 39 -3.59 7.00 3.96
C GLN A 39 -2.35 6.51 4.72
N ALA A 40 -1.23 6.27 4.01
CA ALA A 40 0.03 5.86 4.61
C ALA A 40 0.63 6.95 5.51
N GLU A 41 0.60 8.22 5.07
CA GLU A 41 1.04 9.37 5.88
C GLU A 41 0.23 9.48 7.18
N ASN A 42 -1.10 9.34 7.08
CA ASN A 42 -2.02 9.42 8.22
C ASN A 42 -1.75 8.36 9.31
N ARG A 43 -1.01 7.29 9.01
CA ARG A 43 -0.54 6.34 10.02
C ARG A 43 0.33 7.02 11.07
N MET A 44 1.26 7.89 10.66
CA MET A 44 2.16 8.59 11.60
C MET A 44 1.37 9.53 12.50
N HIS A 45 0.44 10.30 11.93
CA HIS A 45 -0.41 11.21 12.68
C HIS A 45 -1.28 10.49 13.71
N THR A 46 -1.87 9.36 13.31
CA THR A 46 -2.72 8.55 14.21
C THR A 46 -1.89 7.94 15.34
N ILE A 47 -0.72 7.39 15.04
CA ILE A 47 0.20 6.86 16.08
C ILE A 47 0.61 7.97 17.04
N LYS A 48 0.95 9.17 16.53
CA LYS A 48 1.27 10.33 17.36
C LYS A 48 0.10 10.69 18.29
N ALA A 49 -1.12 10.72 17.78
CA ALA A 49 -2.31 11.01 18.59
C ALA A 49 -2.47 9.99 19.73
N VAL A 50 -2.28 8.69 19.45
CA VAL A 50 -2.31 7.63 20.47
C VAL A 50 -1.22 7.85 21.52
N MET A 51 0.01 8.14 21.11
CA MET A 51 1.11 8.42 22.03
C MET A 51 0.83 9.62 22.92
N VAL A 52 0.35 10.72 22.35
CA VAL A 52 -0.02 11.92 23.14
C VAL A 52 -1.14 11.59 24.12
N ALA A 53 -2.20 10.91 23.67
CA ALA A 53 -3.33 10.57 24.53
C ALA A 53 -2.97 9.65 25.71
N THR A 54 -1.93 8.81 25.56
CA THR A 54 -1.57 7.78 26.56
C THR A 54 -0.35 8.14 27.40
N LEU A 55 0.58 8.94 26.87
CA LEU A 55 1.87 9.23 27.50
C LEU A 55 2.08 10.72 27.82
N ALA A 56 1.36 11.63 27.16
CA ALA A 56 1.49 13.05 27.47
C ALA A 56 0.59 13.39 28.67
N LYS A 57 1.21 13.40 29.85
CA LYS A 57 0.71 14.00 31.10
C LYS A 57 1.90 14.40 31.96
#